data_AF-A0A520A8L0-F1
#
_entry.id   AF-A0A520A8L0-F1
#
_cell.length_a   1.000
_cell.length_b   1.000
_cell.length_c   1.000
_cell.angle_alpha   90.00
_cell.angle_beta   90.00
_cell.angle_gamma   90.00
#
_symmetry.space_group_name_H-M   'P 1'
#
loop_
_entity.id
_entity.type
_entity.pdbx_description
1 polymer ?
#
loop_
_entity_poly.entity_id
_entity_poly.type
_entity_poly.pdbx_seq_one_letter_code
_entity_poly.pdbx_strand_id
1 'polypeptide(L)'
;MEQTFVVTGMTCGSCENKVKNSLLSVDGVKDVIVSKDTSSAIVNFSGNLRVAALQEVLGGKESKYQITEIQAEIERPEQKPSWLATYKPILLIFGYITLIAALLSLQSLSLDVMRFMRIFMAGFFLLFSFFKMLDLRSFADSYSMYDVVAKRWRAWGFIYPFIEFGLGIAFALNLQPIMVNAITLAVMSISVIGVMQSVLNKKKIRCACLGSVFNLPMTTVTIVEDALMILMSGIMLLHLI
;
A
#
# COMPACT_ATOMS: atom_id res chain seq x y z
N MET A 1 -33.65 18.57 4.16
CA MET A 1 -32.31 18.47 3.54
C MET A 1 -31.32 18.52 4.67
N GLU A 2 -30.26 17.73 4.59
CA GLU A 2 -29.21 17.70 5.60
C GLU A 2 -27.92 18.21 4.97
N GLN A 3 -27.22 19.11 5.68
CA GLN A 3 -25.96 19.66 5.22
C GLN A 3 -25.01 19.83 6.40
N THR A 4 -23.73 19.53 6.15
CA THR A 4 -22.67 19.63 7.14
C THR A 4 -21.87 20.91 6.93
N PHE A 5 -21.59 21.60 8.03
CA PHE A 5 -20.81 22.83 8.07
C PHE A 5 -19.63 22.64 9.02
N VAL A 6 -18.53 23.34 8.75
CA VAL A 6 -17.40 23.47 9.69
C VAL A 6 -17.68 24.64 10.59
N VAL A 7 -17.58 24.45 11.91
CA VAL A 7 -17.72 25.52 12.90
C VAL A 7 -16.45 25.60 13.75
N THR A 8 -15.77 26.73 13.66
CA THR A 8 -14.56 26.99 14.45
C THR A 8 -14.86 27.80 15.71
N GLY A 9 -13.96 27.77 16.70
CA GLY A 9 -14.08 28.56 17.95
C GLY A 9 -14.76 27.86 19.12
N MET A 10 -15.25 26.62 18.94
CA MET A 10 -15.78 25.79 20.03
C MET A 10 -14.64 25.14 20.82
N THR A 11 -14.53 25.47 22.11
CA THR A 11 -13.44 24.96 22.98
C THR A 11 -13.93 24.11 24.16
N CYS A 12 -15.23 24.03 24.39
CA CYS A 12 -15.82 23.26 25.49
C CYS A 12 -17.28 22.85 25.16
N GLY A 13 -17.87 21.96 25.97
CA GLY A 13 -19.24 21.50 25.77
C GLY A 13 -20.30 22.60 25.92
N SER A 14 -20.03 23.67 26.68
CA SER A 14 -20.93 24.83 26.73
C SER A 14 -20.88 25.67 25.45
N CYS A 15 -19.74 25.74 24.77
CA CYS A 15 -19.65 26.34 23.42
C CYS A 15 -20.48 25.55 22.41
N GLU A 16 -20.40 24.22 22.44
CA GLU A 16 -21.17 23.33 21.56
C GLU A 16 -22.68 23.54 21.74
N ASN A 17 -23.16 23.54 22.99
CA ASN A 17 -24.57 23.80 23.29
C ASN A 17 -25.01 25.20 22.86
N LYS A 18 -24.16 26.22 23.01
CA LYS A 18 -24.46 27.59 22.58
C LYS A 18 -24.62 27.67 21.07
N VAL A 19 -23.69 27.08 20.31
CA VAL A 19 -23.76 27.00 18.85
C VAL A 19 -25.01 26.22 18.40
N LYS A 20 -25.30 25.07 19.02
CA LYS A 20 -26.49 24.28 18.72
C LYS A 20 -27.79 25.08 18.89
N ASN A 21 -27.95 25.75 20.03
CA ASN A 21 -29.15 26.54 20.31
C ASN A 21 -29.31 27.73 19.36
N SER A 22 -28.22 28.40 19.02
CA SER A 22 -28.22 29.49 18.03
C SER A 22 -28.66 28.99 16.65
N LEU A 23 -28.10 27.87 16.17
CA LEU A 23 -28.45 27.34 14.85
C LEU A 23 -29.89 26.81 14.78
N LEU A 24 -30.44 26.29 15.89
CA LEU A 24 -31.85 25.88 15.97
C LEU A 24 -32.85 27.04 15.91
N SER A 25 -32.43 28.26 16.27
CA SER A 25 -33.30 29.45 16.18
C SER A 25 -33.45 30.02 14.77
N VAL A 26 -32.77 29.45 13.77
CA VAL A 26 -32.86 29.90 12.38
C VAL A 26 -34.13 29.35 11.73
N ASP A 27 -34.92 30.24 11.12
CA ASP A 27 -36.14 29.85 10.41
C ASP A 27 -35.86 28.82 9.31
N GLY A 28 -36.60 27.71 9.36
CA GLY A 28 -36.46 26.59 8.43
C GLY A 28 -35.51 25.48 8.91
N VAL A 29 -34.78 25.65 10.02
CA VAL A 29 -33.99 24.59 10.65
C VAL A 29 -34.90 23.71 11.52
N LYS A 30 -34.83 22.39 11.31
CA LYS A 30 -35.59 21.36 12.03
C LYS A 30 -34.80 20.70 13.14
N ASP A 31 -33.52 20.44 12.88
CA ASP A 31 -32.62 19.81 13.85
C ASP A 31 -31.17 20.21 13.60
N VAL A 32 -30.35 20.20 14.65
CA VAL A 32 -28.92 20.52 14.58
C VAL A 32 -28.13 19.60 15.51
N ILE A 33 -27.15 18.91 14.95
CA ILE A 33 -26.16 18.12 15.69
C ILE A 33 -24.82 18.86 15.58
N VAL A 34 -24.27 19.29 16.71
CA VAL A 34 -22.96 19.96 16.77
C VAL A 34 -22.01 19.08 17.53
N SER A 35 -20.75 19.04 17.10
CA SER A 35 -19.69 18.29 17.79
C SER A 35 -18.45 19.17 17.87
N LYS A 36 -18.01 19.48 19.10
CA LYS A 36 -16.73 20.17 19.32
C LYS A 36 -15.54 19.33 18.86
N ASP A 37 -15.61 18.00 19.01
CA ASP A 37 -14.48 17.10 18.78
C ASP A 37 -14.13 17.01 17.29
N THR A 38 -15.14 17.15 16.44
CA THR A 38 -15.00 17.16 14.97
C THR A 38 -15.09 18.57 14.38
N SER A 39 -15.28 19.61 15.21
CA SER A 39 -15.48 21.00 14.77
C SER A 39 -16.54 21.15 13.67
N SER A 40 -17.64 20.39 13.79
CA SER A 40 -18.65 20.28 12.75
C SER A 40 -20.07 20.46 13.28
N ALA A 41 -20.96 20.95 12.42
CA ALA A 41 -22.40 21.07 12.67
C ALA A 41 -23.18 20.48 11.49
N ILE A 42 -24.03 19.49 11.77
CA ILE A 42 -24.97 18.90 10.82
C ILE A 42 -26.31 19.58 11.04
N VAL A 43 -26.83 20.26 10.02
CA VAL A 43 -28.07 21.02 10.09
C VAL A 43 -29.09 20.38 9.17
N ASN A 44 -30.25 20.02 9.72
CA ASN A 44 -31.41 19.54 8.97
C ASN A 44 -32.38 20.70 8.79
N PHE A 45 -32.69 21.06 7.54
CA PHE A 45 -33.52 22.23 7.22
C PHE A 45 -34.47 21.98 6.05
N SER A 46 -35.45 22.87 5.89
CA SER A 46 -36.42 22.88 4.80
C SER A 46 -36.37 24.21 4.06
N GLY A 47 -36.27 24.18 2.72
CA GLY A 47 -36.12 25.39 1.90
C GLY A 47 -34.66 25.72 1.58
N ASN A 48 -34.38 26.97 1.25
CA ASN A 48 -33.04 27.43 0.87
C ASN A 48 -32.34 28.07 2.08
N LEU A 49 -31.36 27.38 2.65
CA LEU A 49 -30.58 27.86 3.80
C LEU A 49 -29.26 28.43 3.30
N ARG A 50 -28.98 29.71 3.59
CA ARG A 50 -27.72 30.37 3.22
C ARG A 50 -26.77 30.40 4.41
N VAL A 51 -25.49 30.09 4.20
CA VAL A 51 -24.43 30.20 5.23
C VAL A 51 -24.43 31.56 5.91
N ALA A 52 -24.67 32.63 5.15
CA ALA A 52 -24.72 33.99 5.69
C ALA A 52 -25.77 34.15 6.80
N ALA A 53 -26.92 33.49 6.68
CA ALA A 53 -27.96 33.52 7.71
C ALA A 53 -27.54 32.75 8.97
N LEU A 54 -26.83 31.63 8.80
CA LEU A 54 -26.28 30.85 9.92
C LEU A 54 -25.18 31.63 10.65
N GLN A 55 -24.28 32.29 9.91
CA GLN A 55 -23.22 33.13 10.48
C GLN A 55 -23.80 34.33 11.24
N GLU A 56 -24.89 34.91 10.77
CA GLU A 56 -25.54 36.04 11.42
C GLU A 56 -26.04 35.69 12.83
N VAL A 57 -26.69 34.53 12.97
CA VAL A 57 -27.21 34.08 14.28
C VAL A 57 -26.09 33.64 15.24
N LEU A 58 -24.91 33.32 14.71
CA LEU A 58 -23.71 33.08 15.51
C LEU A 58 -23.02 34.37 15.96
N GLY A 59 -23.48 35.56 15.57
CA GLY A 59 -22.92 36.86 15.94
C GLY A 59 -22.21 37.60 14.81
N GLY A 60 -22.46 37.22 13.55
CA GLY A 60 -21.92 37.89 12.38
C GLY A 60 -20.43 37.63 12.14
N LYS A 61 -19.81 38.42 11.26
CA LYS A 61 -18.41 38.23 10.81
C LYS A 61 -17.37 38.39 11.93
N GLU A 62 -17.67 39.16 12.96
CA GLU A 62 -16.80 39.42 14.12
C GLU A 62 -17.00 38.38 15.24
N SER A 63 -17.84 37.37 15.02
CA SER A 63 -18.09 36.35 16.05
C SER A 63 -16.87 35.48 16.33
N LYS A 64 -16.77 35.04 17.58
CA LYS A 64 -15.86 33.96 17.99
C LYS A 64 -16.12 32.65 17.23
N TYR A 65 -17.35 32.44 16.76
CA TYR A 65 -17.75 31.25 16.01
C TYR A 65 -17.87 31.57 14.52
N GLN A 66 -17.07 30.89 13.69
CA GLN A 66 -17.14 31.04 12.24
C GLN A 66 -17.68 29.75 11.63
N ILE A 67 -18.75 29.86 10.85
CA ILE A 67 -19.37 28.77 10.12
C ILE A 67 -19.02 28.87 8.64
N THR A 68 -18.50 27.79 8.08
CA THR A 68 -18.19 27.71 6.65
C THR A 68 -18.92 26.51 6.07
N GLU A 69 -19.49 26.71 4.89
CA GLU A 69 -19.97 25.60 4.08
C GLU A 69 -18.80 24.67 3.81
N ILE A 70 -18.97 23.39 4.14
CA ILE A 70 -18.27 22.38 3.39
C ILE A 70 -18.92 22.50 2.02
N GLN A 71 -18.32 23.31 1.13
CA GLN A 71 -18.45 23.01 -0.28
C GLN A 71 -18.15 21.53 -0.32
N ALA A 72 -19.13 20.74 -0.73
CA ALA A 72 -18.83 19.41 -1.19
C ALA A 72 -17.75 19.64 -2.24
N GLU A 73 -16.50 19.51 -1.81
CA GLU A 73 -15.48 18.91 -2.63
C GLU A 73 -16.23 17.68 -3.10
N ILE A 74 -16.75 17.79 -4.33
CA ILE A 74 -17.05 16.62 -5.12
C ILE A 74 -15.79 15.84 -4.90
N GLU A 75 -15.87 14.79 -4.07
CA GLU A 75 -14.94 13.70 -4.11
C GLU A 75 -15.01 13.31 -5.58
N ARG A 76 -14.15 13.95 -6.41
CA ARG A 76 -13.76 13.37 -7.67
C ARG A 76 -13.38 11.99 -7.22
N PRO A 77 -14.08 10.93 -7.65
CA PRO A 77 -13.68 9.60 -7.27
C PRO A 77 -12.19 9.59 -7.56
N GLU A 78 -11.36 9.44 -6.52
CA GLU A 78 -9.91 9.36 -6.67
C GLU A 78 -9.73 8.47 -7.86
N GLN A 79 -9.25 9.03 -8.98
CA GLN A 79 -9.00 8.24 -10.17
C GLN A 79 -7.88 7.33 -9.70
N LYS A 80 -8.25 6.12 -9.25
CA LYS A 80 -7.31 5.10 -8.87
C LYS A 80 -6.32 5.07 -10.03
N PRO A 81 -5.02 5.29 -9.75
CA PRO A 81 -4.04 5.37 -10.81
C PRO A 81 -4.27 4.19 -11.75
N SER A 82 -4.29 4.46 -13.06
CA SER A 82 -4.46 3.43 -14.07
C SER A 82 -3.57 2.24 -13.71
N TRP A 83 -4.09 1.02 -13.80
CA TRP A 83 -3.36 -0.20 -13.41
C TRP A 83 -1.92 -0.16 -13.95
N LEU A 84 -1.75 0.21 -15.22
CA LEU A 84 -0.43 0.32 -15.84
C LEU A 84 0.49 1.36 -15.18
N ALA A 85 -0.03 2.49 -14.71
CA ALA A 85 0.77 3.52 -14.04
C ALA A 85 1.35 3.00 -12.71
N THR A 86 0.59 2.17 -11.98
CA THR A 86 1.03 1.59 -10.70
C THR A 86 2.14 0.58 -10.91
N TYR A 87 2.04 -0.31 -11.91
CA TYR A 87 3.00 -1.41 -12.14
C TYR A 87 4.09 -1.12 -13.18
N LYS A 88 4.08 0.05 -13.82
CA LYS A 88 5.11 0.46 -14.79
C LYS A 88 6.55 0.22 -14.27
N PRO A 89 6.92 0.57 -13.02
CA PRO A 89 8.28 0.33 -12.53
C PRO A 89 8.64 -1.17 -12.51
N ILE A 90 7.75 -2.03 -12.00
CA ILE A 90 7.98 -3.48 -11.93
C ILE A 90 8.07 -4.09 -13.32
N LEU A 91 7.21 -3.68 -14.26
CA LEU A 91 7.25 -4.19 -15.63
C LEU A 91 8.54 -3.79 -16.35
N LEU A 92 9.03 -2.56 -16.12
CA LEU A 92 10.31 -2.13 -16.66
C LEU A 92 11.44 -2.99 -16.09
N ILE A 93 11.48 -3.17 -14.78
CA ILE A 93 12.45 -4.02 -14.08
C ILE A 93 12.47 -5.44 -14.67
N PHE A 94 11.29 -6.06 -14.74
CA PHE A 94 11.15 -7.41 -15.28
C PHE A 94 11.62 -7.48 -16.73
N GLY A 95 11.29 -6.48 -17.54
CA GLY A 95 11.74 -6.35 -18.92
C GLY A 95 13.25 -6.25 -19.04
N TYR A 96 13.90 -5.40 -18.24
CA TYR A 96 15.36 -5.26 -18.25
C TYR A 96 16.07 -6.54 -17.82
N ILE A 97 15.62 -7.20 -16.75
CA ILE A 97 16.21 -8.47 -16.27
C ILE A 97 16.03 -9.56 -17.33
N THR A 98 14.84 -9.68 -17.91
CA THR A 98 14.55 -10.65 -18.98
C THR A 98 15.42 -10.42 -20.21
N LEU A 99 15.56 -9.16 -20.63
CA LEU A 99 16.40 -8.79 -21.77
C LEU A 99 17.86 -9.16 -21.53
N ILE A 100 18.42 -8.81 -20.37
CA ILE A 100 19.81 -9.13 -20.03
C ILE A 100 20.01 -10.65 -19.94
N ALA A 101 19.09 -11.36 -19.28
CA ALA A 101 19.13 -12.82 -19.17
C ALA A 101 19.05 -13.49 -20.55
N ALA A 102 18.21 -12.99 -21.46
CA ALA A 102 18.12 -13.50 -22.83
C ALA A 102 19.42 -13.25 -23.59
N LEU A 103 19.93 -12.02 -23.60
CA LEU A 103 21.14 -11.64 -24.32
C LEU A 103 22.36 -12.45 -23.87
N LEU A 104 22.51 -12.69 -22.56
CA LEU A 104 23.65 -13.42 -22.01
C LEU A 104 23.53 -14.94 -22.14
N SER A 105 22.32 -15.46 -22.38
CA SER A 105 22.06 -16.89 -22.53
C SER A 105 21.92 -17.35 -23.97
N LEU A 106 21.90 -16.42 -24.93
CA LEU A 106 22.00 -16.72 -26.34
C LEU A 106 23.45 -17.10 -26.67
N GLN A 107 23.65 -18.35 -27.07
CA GLN A 107 24.94 -18.84 -27.57
C GLN A 107 24.70 -19.58 -28.88
N SER A 108 25.35 -19.14 -29.96
CA SER A 108 25.32 -19.84 -31.26
C SER A 108 23.92 -20.17 -31.78
N LEU A 109 23.00 -19.19 -31.74
CA LEU A 109 21.60 -19.29 -32.19
C LEU A 109 20.68 -20.19 -31.35
N SER A 110 21.17 -20.81 -30.28
CA SER A 110 20.36 -21.52 -29.29
C SER A 110 20.32 -20.76 -27.96
N LEU A 111 19.20 -20.87 -27.26
CA LEU A 111 19.01 -20.24 -25.95
C LEU A 111 19.30 -21.30 -24.88
N ASP A 112 20.35 -21.10 -24.09
CA ASP A 112 20.62 -21.92 -22.90
C ASP A 112 19.62 -21.53 -21.80
N VAL A 113 18.53 -22.30 -21.71
CA VAL A 113 17.42 -22.05 -20.78
C VAL A 113 17.88 -22.10 -19.33
N MET A 114 18.85 -22.96 -18.99
CA MET A 114 19.35 -23.08 -17.61
C MET A 114 20.16 -21.86 -17.21
N ARG A 115 21.02 -21.38 -18.12
CA ARG A 115 21.75 -20.12 -17.94
C ARG A 115 20.80 -18.93 -17.87
N PHE A 116 19.73 -18.93 -18.68
CA PHE A 116 18.69 -17.89 -18.65
C PHE A 116 18.01 -17.83 -17.30
N MET A 117 17.50 -18.95 -16.80
CA MET A 117 16.84 -19.02 -15.49
C MET A 117 17.77 -18.55 -14.38
N ARG A 118 19.04 -18.99 -14.39
CA ARG A 118 20.04 -18.57 -13.39
C ARG A 118 20.26 -17.06 -13.39
N ILE A 119 20.51 -16.46 -14.56
CA ILE A 119 20.79 -15.02 -14.68
C ILE A 119 19.53 -14.21 -14.33
N PHE A 120 18.37 -14.67 -14.77
CA PHE A 120 17.10 -14.05 -14.43
C PHE A 120 16.89 -14.04 -12.91
N MET A 121 17.04 -15.19 -12.23
CA MET A 121 16.89 -15.29 -10.77
C MET A 121 17.93 -14.45 -10.02
N ALA A 122 19.17 -14.39 -10.50
CA ALA A 122 20.20 -13.53 -9.92
C ALA A 122 19.79 -12.05 -9.95
N GLY A 123 19.45 -11.53 -11.13
CA GLY A 123 19.03 -10.14 -11.29
C GLY A 123 17.77 -9.82 -10.50
N PHE A 124 16.83 -10.76 -10.45
CA PHE A 124 15.58 -10.63 -9.74
C PHE A 124 15.80 -10.52 -8.23
N PHE A 125 16.51 -11.48 -7.61
CA PHE A 125 16.81 -11.44 -6.18
C PHE A 125 17.61 -10.21 -5.75
N LEU A 126 18.65 -9.85 -6.51
CA LEU A 126 19.49 -8.69 -6.19
C LEU A 126 18.68 -7.39 -6.18
N LEU A 127 17.81 -7.21 -7.17
CA LEU A 127 17.07 -5.97 -7.32
C LEU A 127 15.90 -5.87 -6.35
N PHE A 128 15.15 -6.95 -6.12
CA PHE A 128 14.06 -6.95 -5.14
C PHE A 128 14.58 -6.83 -3.70
N SER A 129 15.72 -7.47 -3.41
CA SER A 129 16.43 -7.25 -2.15
C SER A 129 16.82 -5.79 -1.96
N PHE A 130 17.37 -5.14 -3.00
CA PHE A 130 17.72 -3.72 -2.96
C PHE A 130 16.50 -2.83 -2.63
N PHE A 131 15.36 -3.04 -3.27
CA PHE A 131 14.15 -2.26 -2.96
C PHE A 131 13.65 -2.47 -1.53
N LYS A 132 13.77 -3.68 -1.00
CA LYS A 132 13.43 -3.99 0.40
C LYS A 132 14.38 -3.29 1.38
N MET A 133 15.66 -3.12 1.01
CA MET A 133 16.65 -2.42 1.82
C MET A 133 16.52 -0.89 1.80
N LEU A 134 15.91 -0.29 0.76
CA LEU A 134 15.68 1.17 0.70
C LEU A 134 14.89 1.68 1.91
N ASP A 135 13.92 0.90 2.38
CA ASP A 135 13.21 1.16 3.62
C ASP A 135 12.98 -0.15 4.38
N LEU A 136 14.08 -0.66 4.94
CA LEU A 136 14.12 -1.94 5.65
C LEU A 136 13.13 -2.00 6.82
N ARG A 137 12.91 -0.88 7.52
CA ARG A 137 11.99 -0.83 8.67
C ARG A 137 10.55 -1.00 8.19
N SER A 138 10.12 -0.19 7.23
CA SER A 138 8.76 -0.27 6.69
C SER A 138 8.50 -1.60 5.98
N PHE A 139 9.52 -2.17 5.33
CA PHE A 139 9.47 -3.52 4.79
C PHE A 139 9.22 -4.55 5.90
N ALA A 140 10.07 -4.60 6.93
CA ALA A 140 9.94 -5.57 8.02
C ALA A 140 8.58 -5.46 8.73
N ASP A 141 8.08 -4.23 8.89
CA ASP A 141 6.76 -3.96 9.46
C ASP A 141 5.65 -4.57 8.63
N SER A 142 5.62 -4.24 7.34
CA SER A 142 4.62 -4.73 6.39
C SER A 142 4.71 -6.25 6.21
N TYR A 143 5.93 -6.77 6.06
CA TYR A 143 6.20 -8.20 5.86
C TYR A 143 5.73 -9.05 7.04
N SER A 144 5.93 -8.57 8.28
CA SER A 144 5.45 -9.24 9.50
C SER A 144 3.93 -9.37 9.60
N MET A 145 3.16 -8.63 8.80
CA MET A 145 1.70 -8.71 8.81
C MET A 145 1.15 -9.91 8.04
N TYR A 146 1.90 -10.43 7.06
CA TYR A 146 1.43 -11.50 6.17
C TYR A 146 2.35 -12.71 6.07
N ASP A 147 3.67 -12.58 6.26
CA ASP A 147 4.58 -13.72 6.18
C ASP A 147 4.44 -14.65 7.40
N VAL A 148 4.48 -15.97 7.15
CA VAL A 148 4.25 -16.99 8.18
C VAL A 148 5.32 -16.95 9.27
N VAL A 149 6.58 -16.72 8.89
CA VAL A 149 7.73 -16.74 9.79
C VAL A 149 7.85 -15.38 10.49
N ALA A 150 7.77 -14.27 9.76
CA ALA A 150 7.87 -12.92 10.31
C ALA A 150 6.73 -12.58 11.27
N LYS A 151 5.55 -13.18 11.07
CA LYS A 151 4.42 -13.03 12.01
C LYS A 151 4.71 -13.65 13.39
N ARG A 152 5.52 -14.70 13.44
CA ARG A 152 5.95 -15.34 14.70
C ARG A 152 7.24 -14.72 15.25
N TRP A 153 8.14 -14.29 14.38
CA TRP A 153 9.42 -13.70 14.75
C TRP A 153 9.76 -12.48 13.88
N ARG A 154 9.48 -11.28 14.39
CA ARG A 154 9.62 -10.02 13.64
C ARG A 154 11.04 -9.73 13.14
N ALA A 155 12.08 -10.23 13.81
CA ALA A 155 13.46 -10.08 13.35
C ALA A 155 13.70 -10.78 12.00
N TRP A 156 12.91 -11.80 11.66
CA TRP A 156 12.94 -12.43 10.34
C TRP A 156 12.72 -11.43 9.21
N GLY A 157 11.83 -10.46 9.39
CA GLY A 157 11.59 -9.41 8.38
C GLY A 157 12.81 -8.51 8.12
N PHE A 158 13.73 -8.40 9.07
CA PHE A 158 15.01 -7.69 8.87
C PHE A 158 16.07 -8.57 8.23
N ILE A 159 16.02 -9.88 8.44
CA ILE A 159 16.99 -10.86 7.91
C ILE A 159 16.67 -11.21 6.46
N TYR A 160 15.38 -11.31 6.12
CA TYR A 160 14.89 -11.81 4.84
C TYR A 160 15.49 -11.08 3.61
N PRO A 161 15.59 -9.73 3.57
CA PRO A 161 16.21 -9.05 2.43
C PRO A 161 17.69 -9.45 2.23
N PHE A 162 18.41 -9.77 3.29
CA PHE A 162 19.80 -10.25 3.20
C PHE A 162 19.89 -11.70 2.71
N ILE A 163 18.89 -12.54 3.02
CA ILE A 163 18.79 -13.88 2.44
C ILE A 163 18.62 -13.77 0.93
N GLU A 164 17.71 -12.92 0.46
CA GLU A 164 17.52 -12.68 -0.97
C GLU A 164 18.78 -12.10 -1.63
N PHE A 165 19.46 -11.15 -0.99
CA PHE A 165 20.73 -10.64 -1.48
C PHE A 165 21.77 -11.76 -1.64
N GLY A 166 21.90 -12.62 -0.63
CA GLY A 166 22.80 -13.76 -0.65
C GLY A 166 22.45 -14.77 -1.75
N LEU A 167 21.16 -15.08 -1.93
CA LEU A 167 20.70 -15.94 -3.03
C LEU A 167 21.00 -15.31 -4.39
N GLY A 168 20.77 -14.01 -4.56
CA GLY A 168 21.08 -13.28 -5.79
C GLY A 168 22.55 -13.36 -6.17
N ILE A 169 23.45 -13.16 -5.19
CA ILE A 169 24.90 -13.37 -5.39
C ILE A 169 25.21 -14.82 -5.74
N ALA A 170 24.62 -15.78 -5.03
CA ALA A 170 24.89 -17.20 -5.23
C ALA A 170 24.47 -17.67 -6.63
N PHE A 171 23.32 -17.21 -7.15
CA PHE A 171 22.91 -17.44 -8.53
C PHE A 171 23.84 -16.75 -9.54
N ALA A 172 24.25 -15.50 -9.29
CA ALA A 172 25.16 -14.77 -10.17
C ALA A 172 26.52 -15.48 -10.32
N LEU A 173 27.05 -16.00 -9.22
CA LEU A 173 28.32 -16.71 -9.16
C LEU A 173 28.21 -18.21 -9.48
N ASN A 174 27.00 -18.73 -9.67
CA ASN A 174 26.73 -20.16 -9.87
C ASN A 174 27.31 -21.04 -8.74
N LEU A 175 27.24 -20.56 -7.49
CA LEU A 175 27.72 -21.29 -6.32
C LEU A 175 26.80 -22.46 -6.01
N GLN A 176 27.36 -23.67 -5.85
CA GLN A 176 26.65 -24.90 -5.44
C GLN A 176 25.18 -24.97 -5.90
N PRO A 177 24.92 -25.12 -7.22
CA PRO A 177 23.59 -24.94 -7.80
C PRO A 177 22.50 -25.79 -7.16
N ILE A 178 22.80 -27.04 -6.79
CA ILE A 178 21.85 -27.93 -6.11
C ILE A 178 21.39 -27.32 -4.78
N MET A 179 22.32 -26.88 -3.94
CA MET A 179 22.00 -26.32 -2.62
C MET A 179 21.25 -24.98 -2.74
N VAL A 180 21.71 -24.10 -3.64
CA VAL A 180 21.09 -22.78 -3.82
C VAL A 180 19.66 -22.90 -4.33
N ASN A 181 19.40 -23.76 -5.32
CA ASN A 181 18.03 -23.98 -5.79
C ASN A 181 17.18 -24.69 -4.72
N ALA A 182 17.73 -25.61 -3.92
CA ALA A 182 16.97 -26.25 -2.84
C ALA A 182 16.55 -25.25 -1.75
N ILE A 183 17.46 -24.37 -1.33
CA ILE A 183 17.18 -23.29 -0.37
C ILE A 183 16.15 -22.32 -0.96
N THR A 184 16.34 -21.91 -2.21
CA THR A 184 15.42 -20.98 -2.90
C THR A 184 14.02 -21.56 -2.96
N LEU A 185 13.88 -22.82 -3.39
CA LEU A 185 12.59 -23.50 -3.45
C LEU A 185 11.89 -23.52 -2.08
N ALA A 186 12.63 -23.81 -1.01
CA ALA A 186 12.09 -23.84 0.34
C ALA A 186 11.65 -22.44 0.82
N VAL A 187 12.51 -21.42 0.69
CA VAL A 187 12.23 -20.05 1.16
C VAL A 187 11.05 -19.45 0.40
N MET A 188 11.04 -19.57 -0.94
CA MET A 188 9.96 -19.02 -1.77
C MET A 188 8.63 -19.76 -1.55
N SER A 189 8.66 -21.08 -1.30
CA SER A 189 7.42 -21.82 -0.99
C SER A 189 6.79 -21.33 0.32
N ILE A 190 7.62 -21.04 1.34
CA ILE A 190 7.14 -20.51 2.62
C ILE A 190 6.57 -19.09 2.43
N SER A 191 7.23 -18.22 1.66
CA SER A 191 6.76 -16.84 1.42
C SER A 191 5.41 -16.82 0.69
N VAL A 192 5.24 -17.63 -0.36
CA VAL A 192 3.99 -17.72 -1.13
C VAL A 192 2.81 -18.10 -0.25
N ILE A 193 3.00 -19.08 0.64
CA ILE A 193 1.93 -19.52 1.54
C ILE A 193 1.45 -18.36 2.42
N GLY A 194 2.37 -17.54 2.95
CA GLY A 194 2.02 -16.34 3.73
C GLY A 194 1.25 -15.30 2.93
N VAL A 195 1.72 -14.99 1.73
CA VAL A 195 1.06 -14.01 0.84
C VAL A 195 -0.31 -14.50 0.38
N MET A 196 -0.43 -15.76 -0.05
CA MET A 196 -1.71 -16.38 -0.45
C MET A 196 -2.74 -16.33 0.69
N GLN A 197 -2.34 -16.68 1.92
CA GLN A 197 -3.23 -16.59 3.09
C GLN A 197 -3.68 -15.15 3.34
N SER A 198 -2.82 -14.16 3.14
CA SER A 198 -3.16 -12.75 3.31
C SER A 198 -4.18 -12.25 2.28
N VAL A 199 -3.99 -12.62 1.00
CA VAL A 199 -4.93 -12.30 -0.09
C VAL A 199 -6.30 -12.91 0.15
N LEU A 200 -6.35 -14.19 0.52
CA LEU A 200 -7.60 -14.90 0.79
C LEU A 200 -8.37 -14.31 1.99
N ASN A 201 -7.66 -13.76 2.97
CA ASN A 201 -8.27 -13.20 4.17
C ASN A 201 -8.81 -11.76 4.01
N LYS A 202 -8.74 -11.15 2.81
CA LYS A 202 -9.27 -9.80 2.50
C LYS A 202 -8.97 -8.73 3.56
N LYS A 203 -7.85 -8.84 4.28
CA LYS A 203 -7.53 -7.89 5.35
C LYS A 203 -7.09 -6.58 4.70
N LYS A 204 -7.98 -5.58 4.73
CA LYS A 204 -7.67 -4.19 4.40
C LYS A 204 -6.77 -3.64 5.50
N ILE A 205 -5.47 -3.70 5.31
CA ILE A 205 -4.53 -3.05 6.22
C ILE A 205 -4.39 -1.59 5.76
N ARG A 206 -4.74 -0.68 6.67
CA ARG A 206 -4.48 0.75 6.52
C ARG A 206 -2.99 1.02 6.71
N CYS A 207 -2.43 1.76 5.77
CA CYS A 207 -1.02 2.11 5.66
C CYS A 207 -0.45 2.85 6.87
N ALA A 208 0.80 2.54 7.18
CA ALA A 208 1.80 3.55 7.49
C ALA A 208 3.15 3.02 6.94
N CYS A 209 3.83 3.86 6.16
CA CYS A 209 5.28 3.85 5.88
C CYS A 209 5.83 3.36 4.52
N LEU A 210 5.25 2.40 3.76
CA LEU A 210 5.74 2.09 2.37
C LEU A 210 4.82 2.60 1.25
N GLY A 211 3.99 3.61 1.55
CA GLY A 211 3.19 4.36 0.56
C GLY A 211 3.91 5.58 -0.03
N SER A 212 5.20 5.77 0.23
CA SER A 212 5.91 7.02 -0.09
C SER A 212 6.68 7.00 -1.41
N VAL A 213 6.95 5.84 -2.01
CA VAL A 213 7.68 5.79 -3.30
C VAL A 213 6.89 5.08 -4.41
N PHE A 214 6.19 3.97 -4.12
CA PHE A 214 5.31 3.30 -5.08
C PHE A 214 4.13 2.62 -4.35
N ASN A 215 2.93 3.21 -4.39
CA ASN A 215 1.67 2.66 -3.82
C ASN A 215 1.18 1.41 -4.57
N LEU A 216 1.98 0.35 -4.56
CA LEU A 216 1.70 -0.92 -5.21
C LEU A 216 0.98 -1.85 -4.24
N PRO A 217 -0.21 -2.39 -4.57
CA PRO A 217 -0.76 -3.52 -3.85
C PRO A 217 0.14 -4.73 -4.17
N MET A 218 1.17 -4.92 -3.35
CA MET A 218 2.20 -5.95 -3.52
C MET A 218 1.61 -7.36 -3.62
N THR A 219 0.41 -7.59 -3.12
CA THR A 219 -0.17 -8.91 -2.90
C THR A 219 -0.37 -9.76 -4.16
N THR A 220 -0.80 -9.22 -5.30
CA THR A 220 -1.07 -10.06 -6.49
C THR A 220 0.19 -10.32 -7.32
N VAL A 221 1.07 -9.32 -7.44
CA VAL A 221 2.28 -9.47 -8.24
C VAL A 221 3.33 -10.32 -7.54
N THR A 222 3.48 -10.19 -6.21
CA THR A 222 4.39 -11.04 -5.44
C THR A 222 4.02 -12.53 -5.54
N ILE A 223 2.73 -12.88 -5.63
CA ILE A 223 2.32 -14.30 -5.85
C ILE A 223 2.84 -14.82 -7.19
N VAL A 224 2.71 -14.03 -8.26
CA VAL A 224 3.18 -14.42 -9.60
C VAL A 224 4.70 -14.53 -9.64
N GLU A 225 5.38 -13.57 -9.02
CA GLU A 225 6.83 -13.51 -8.86
C GLU A 225 7.38 -14.73 -8.13
N ASP A 226 6.89 -15.03 -6.93
CA ASP A 226 7.41 -16.13 -6.13
C ASP A 226 7.08 -17.48 -6.79
N ALA A 227 5.89 -17.62 -7.39
CA ALA A 227 5.52 -18.83 -8.15
C ALA A 227 6.45 -19.08 -9.35
N LEU A 228 6.84 -18.01 -10.06
CA LEU A 228 7.81 -18.09 -11.15
C LEU A 228 9.18 -18.56 -10.62
N MET A 229 9.65 -18.02 -9.49
CA MET A 229 10.92 -18.41 -8.89
C MET A 229 10.91 -19.86 -8.39
N ILE A 230 9.81 -20.31 -7.77
CA ILE A 230 9.61 -21.71 -7.37
C ILE A 230 9.71 -22.62 -8.59
N LEU A 231 9.02 -22.28 -9.69
CA LEU A 231 9.02 -23.08 -10.91
C LEU A 231 10.43 -23.17 -11.52
N MET A 232 11.12 -22.04 -11.68
CA MET A 232 12.49 -22.00 -12.23
C MET A 232 13.44 -22.82 -11.35
N SER A 233 13.40 -22.61 -10.03
CA SER A 233 14.24 -23.35 -9.08
C SER A 233 13.98 -24.85 -9.11
N GLY A 234 12.71 -25.25 -9.22
CA GLY A 234 12.31 -26.66 -9.33
C GLY A 234 12.78 -27.31 -10.64
N ILE A 235 12.61 -26.63 -11.77
CA ILE A 235 13.11 -27.10 -13.08
C ILE A 235 14.64 -27.25 -13.02
N MET A 236 15.33 -26.25 -12.47
CA MET A 236 16.78 -26.28 -12.38
C MET A 236 17.27 -27.42 -11.49
N LEU A 237 16.61 -27.70 -10.36
CA LEU A 237 16.94 -28.86 -9.51
C LEU A 237 16.76 -30.18 -10.23
N LEU A 238 15.61 -30.37 -10.91
CA LEU A 238 15.31 -31.61 -11.62
C LEU A 238 16.29 -31.89 -12.77
N HIS A 239 16.90 -30.85 -13.33
CA HIS A 239 17.91 -31.00 -14.37
C HIS A 239 19.33 -31.27 -13.82
N LEU A 240 19.57 -30.94 -12.55
CA LEU A 240 20.88 -31.07 -11.89
C LEU A 240 21.05 -32.37 -11.09
N ILE A 241 19.95 -33.08 -10.81
CA ILE A 241 19.90 -34.37 -10.11
C ILE A 241 19.81 -35.48 -11.16
#